data_AF-A0A5A9PMC0-F1
#
_entry.id   AF-A0A5A9PMC0-F1
#
_cell.length_a   1.000
_cell.length_b   1.000
_cell.length_c   1.000
_cell.angle_alpha   90.00
_cell.angle_beta   90.00
_cell.angle_gamma   90.00
#
_symmetry.space_group_name_H-M   'P 1'
#
loop_
_entity.id
_entity.type
_entity.pdbx_description
1 polymer ?
#
loop_
_entity_poly.entity_id
_entity_poly.type
_entity_poly.pdbx_seq_one_letter_code
_entity_poly.pdbx_strand_id
1 'polypeptide(L)'
;MGNYRTKLSRAGFHEVAVNCGKRSRNNPDKQAPHTNIKRPKRAEVNFLPNFPIGEDTASLEQLRLQIAEEVKNSDKNLVLITKLMQTTFALRRKEVITENLPVGDILERWPTFKMESQICSEFHKITNVNLKNHFYAVLDQHAPRLLSLFRKKAACTGKVSEVLSQLFRIYDLQENVDVHVRRAAVLRALPTYLQEDDSNFLKTWDVEQSDEPDIDAVPLGLLSISGNSSDATFFCPEKIAVVLEGTMVIDFSTLADAFAMLFGLTYALDLSYPKELANTFDFTQKVLMGLEDGKLRRRVLSLKNELFAVE
;
A
#
# COMPACT_ATOMS: atom_id res chain seq x y z
N MET A 1 -25.08 27.17 0.51
CA MET A 1 -24.14 26.10 0.07
C MET A 1 -24.45 24.70 0.64
N GLY A 2 -25.34 24.51 1.63
CA GLY A 2 -25.55 23.21 2.30
C GLY A 2 -26.34 22.10 1.56
N ASN A 3 -26.82 22.32 0.34
CA ASN A 3 -27.74 21.40 -0.36
C ASN A 3 -27.11 20.55 -1.48
N TYR A 4 -25.81 20.73 -1.78
CA TYR A 4 -25.19 20.04 -2.91
C TYR A 4 -25.06 18.52 -2.66
N ARG A 5 -24.54 18.12 -1.49
CA ARG A 5 -24.44 16.70 -1.11
C ARG A 5 -25.80 16.01 -1.05
N THR A 6 -26.83 16.67 -0.53
CA THR A 6 -28.19 16.11 -0.50
C THR A 6 -28.80 15.96 -1.90
N LYS A 7 -28.49 16.87 -2.83
CA LYS A 7 -28.89 16.74 -4.23
C LYS A 7 -28.16 15.59 -4.93
N LEU A 8 -26.85 15.44 -4.71
CA LEU A 8 -26.07 14.32 -5.27
C LEU A 8 -26.55 12.97 -4.73
N SER A 9 -26.84 12.85 -3.43
CA SER A 9 -27.43 11.63 -2.89
C SER A 9 -28.80 11.31 -3.51
N ARG A 10 -29.69 12.31 -3.65
CA ARG A 10 -31.00 12.13 -4.29
C ARG A 10 -30.90 11.77 -5.78
N ALA A 11 -29.82 12.19 -6.44
CA ALA A 11 -29.51 11.84 -7.82
C ALA A 11 -28.83 10.46 -7.96
N GLY A 12 -28.69 9.68 -6.88
CA GLY A 12 -28.15 8.33 -6.93
C GLY A 12 -26.63 8.23 -6.89
N PHE A 13 -25.92 9.29 -6.50
CA PHE A 13 -24.45 9.23 -6.34
C PHE A 13 -24.07 8.40 -5.12
N HIS A 14 -23.50 7.22 -5.37
CA HIS A 14 -23.20 6.20 -4.36
C HIS A 14 -22.17 6.71 -3.35
N GLU A 15 -21.16 7.45 -3.81
CA GLU A 15 -20.14 8.13 -3.00
C GLU A 15 -20.73 9.02 -1.88
N VAL A 16 -21.86 9.69 -2.18
CA VAL A 16 -22.55 10.57 -1.22
C VAL A 16 -23.66 9.83 -0.47
N ALA A 17 -24.18 8.73 -1.03
CA ALA A 17 -25.22 7.91 -0.44
C ALA A 17 -24.75 7.05 0.75
N VAL A 18 -23.45 6.75 0.87
CA VAL A 18 -22.84 5.98 1.98
C VAL A 18 -23.23 6.52 3.37
N ASN A 19 -23.49 7.82 3.49
CA ASN A 19 -23.85 8.51 4.74
C ASN A 19 -25.32 8.96 4.81
N CYS A 20 -26.18 8.56 3.88
CA CYS A 20 -27.52 9.14 3.73
C CYS A 20 -28.64 8.43 4.48
N GLY A 21 -28.35 7.39 5.28
CA GLY A 21 -29.37 6.77 6.11
C GLY A 21 -29.98 7.80 7.08
N LYS A 22 -31.31 7.94 7.03
CA LYS A 22 -32.08 8.93 7.82
C LYS A 22 -32.95 8.26 8.87
N ARG A 23 -32.54 7.10 9.38
CA ARG A 23 -33.25 6.47 10.50
C ARG A 23 -33.27 7.47 11.65
N SER A 24 -34.48 7.85 12.03
CA SER A 24 -34.74 8.85 13.06
C SER A 24 -35.97 8.42 13.83
N ARG A 25 -36.21 9.03 14.99
CA ARG A 25 -37.39 8.72 15.82
C ARG A 25 -38.72 8.85 15.07
N ASN A 26 -38.76 9.70 14.03
CA ASN A 26 -39.95 9.96 13.20
C ASN A 26 -39.99 9.14 11.90
N ASN A 27 -38.96 8.34 11.61
CA ASN A 27 -38.89 7.44 10.46
C ASN A 27 -38.07 6.20 10.85
N PRO A 28 -38.64 5.30 11.67
CA PRO A 28 -37.93 4.14 12.22
C PRO A 28 -37.62 3.07 11.16
N ASP A 29 -38.36 3.04 10.04
CA ASP A 29 -38.23 2.04 8.97
C ASP A 29 -37.17 2.39 7.91
N LYS A 30 -36.58 3.59 7.96
CA LYS A 30 -35.49 3.95 7.04
C LYS A 30 -34.21 3.21 7.43
N GLN A 31 -33.40 2.88 6.42
CA GLN A 31 -32.05 2.35 6.62
C GLN A 31 -31.26 3.26 7.56
N ALA A 32 -30.59 2.65 8.54
CA ALA A 32 -29.72 3.39 9.45
C ALA A 32 -28.62 4.09 8.65
N PRO A 33 -28.16 5.29 9.06
CA PRO A 33 -26.90 5.78 8.55
C PRO A 33 -25.86 4.69 8.78
N HIS A 34 -25.19 4.25 7.70
CA HIS A 34 -24.13 3.23 7.68
C HIS A 34 -24.51 1.74 7.68
N THR A 35 -25.66 1.32 7.14
CA THR A 35 -25.84 -0.13 6.90
C THR A 35 -24.92 -0.61 5.78
N ASN A 36 -23.85 -1.31 6.19
CA ASN A 36 -22.98 -2.21 5.40
C ASN A 36 -21.87 -1.62 4.51
N ILE A 37 -21.66 -0.31 4.46
CA ILE A 37 -20.58 0.29 3.65
C ILE A 37 -19.52 0.92 4.56
N LYS A 38 -18.26 0.45 4.46
CA LYS A 38 -17.10 1.01 5.18
C LYS A 38 -16.89 2.48 4.78
N ARG A 39 -16.38 3.32 5.68
CA ARG A 39 -16.03 4.72 5.36
C ARG A 39 -14.63 4.78 4.72
N PRO A 40 -14.35 5.75 3.85
CA PRO A 40 -12.98 6.01 3.39
C PRO A 40 -12.11 6.33 4.60
N LYS A 41 -10.96 5.67 4.70
CA LYS A 41 -10.07 5.80 5.86
C LYS A 41 -8.81 6.62 5.57
N ARG A 42 -8.41 6.76 4.30
CA ARG A 42 -7.07 7.22 3.93
C ARG A 42 -7.05 8.28 2.82
N ALA A 43 -7.89 9.31 2.97
CA ALA A 43 -8.03 10.40 1.99
C ALA A 43 -8.31 9.95 0.55
N GLU A 44 -9.09 8.88 0.44
CA GLU A 44 -9.52 8.30 -0.82
C GLU A 44 -10.55 9.25 -1.45
N VAL A 45 -10.16 9.87 -2.56
CA VAL A 45 -11.00 10.80 -3.33
C VAL A 45 -12.09 10.03 -4.06
N ASN A 46 -11.76 8.83 -4.56
CA ASN A 46 -12.69 7.95 -5.26
C ASN A 46 -12.93 6.66 -4.47
N PHE A 47 -13.67 6.75 -3.37
CA PHE A 47 -13.98 5.59 -2.53
C PHE A 47 -14.95 4.62 -3.23
N LEU A 48 -16.15 5.10 -3.59
CA LEU A 48 -17.23 4.32 -4.20
C LEU A 48 -17.85 5.13 -5.37
N PRO A 49 -17.12 5.28 -6.48
CA PRO A 49 -17.55 6.10 -7.62
C PRO A 49 -18.76 5.47 -8.32
N ASN A 50 -19.57 6.29 -9.00
CA ASN A 50 -20.65 5.80 -9.85
C ASN A 50 -20.10 5.15 -11.12
N PHE A 51 -20.94 4.33 -11.75
CA PHE A 51 -20.65 3.82 -13.09
C PHE A 51 -20.61 4.96 -14.12
N PRO A 52 -19.77 4.81 -15.17
CA PRO A 52 -19.77 5.74 -16.29
C PRO A 52 -21.15 5.85 -16.94
N ILE A 53 -21.42 6.99 -17.59
CA ILE A 53 -22.69 7.23 -18.26
C ILE A 53 -22.89 6.20 -19.38
N GLY A 54 -24.03 5.51 -19.36
CA GLY A 54 -24.38 4.49 -20.34
C GLY A 54 -23.90 3.08 -20.00
N GLU A 55 -23.18 2.91 -18.89
CA GLU A 55 -22.71 1.60 -18.42
C GLU A 55 -23.58 1.08 -17.27
N ASP A 56 -23.79 -0.23 -17.24
CA ASP A 56 -24.43 -0.95 -16.15
C ASP A 56 -23.53 -2.07 -15.62
N THR A 57 -24.01 -2.85 -14.65
CA THR A 57 -23.21 -3.96 -14.10
C THR A 57 -22.87 -5.01 -15.15
N ALA A 58 -23.77 -5.29 -16.09
CA ALA A 58 -23.59 -6.35 -17.07
C ALA A 58 -22.58 -5.94 -18.16
N SER A 59 -22.66 -4.69 -18.63
CA SER A 59 -21.71 -4.15 -19.60
C SER A 59 -20.30 -4.09 -19.02
N LEU A 60 -20.14 -3.61 -17.78
CA LEU A 60 -18.85 -3.56 -17.11
C LEU A 60 -18.28 -4.97 -16.83
N GLU A 61 -19.13 -5.96 -16.54
CA GLU A 61 -18.70 -7.35 -16.38
C GLU A 61 -18.19 -7.95 -17.71
N GLN A 62 -18.81 -7.60 -18.85
CA GLN A 62 -18.29 -7.98 -20.16
C GLN A 62 -16.91 -7.37 -20.44
N LEU A 63 -16.70 -6.10 -20.08
CA LEU A 63 -15.39 -5.46 -20.19
C LEU A 63 -14.35 -6.11 -19.27
N ARG A 64 -14.74 -6.57 -18.07
CA ARG A 64 -13.85 -7.34 -17.20
C ARG A 64 -13.39 -8.64 -17.85
N LEU A 65 -14.31 -9.38 -18.48
CA LEU A 65 -13.97 -10.61 -19.19
C LEU A 65 -12.97 -10.35 -20.33
N GLN A 66 -13.12 -9.24 -21.05
CA GLN A 66 -12.15 -8.81 -22.06
C GLN A 66 -10.78 -8.52 -21.46
N ILE A 67 -10.71 -7.87 -20.28
CA ILE A 67 -9.44 -7.65 -19.57
C ILE A 67 -8.79 -9.00 -19.21
N ALA A 68 -9.57 -9.92 -18.64
CA ALA A 68 -9.05 -11.22 -18.20
C ALA A 68 -8.51 -12.04 -19.39
N GLU A 69 -9.12 -11.93 -20.55
CA GLU A 69 -8.63 -12.58 -21.76
C GLU A 69 -7.37 -11.91 -22.32
N GLU A 70 -7.36 -10.57 -22.40
CA GLU A 70 -6.22 -9.81 -22.90
C GLU A 70 -4.95 -10.00 -22.06
N VAL A 71 -5.09 -10.20 -20.75
CA VAL A 71 -3.95 -10.47 -19.85
C VAL A 71 -3.33 -11.85 -20.11
N LYS A 72 -4.07 -12.82 -20.65
CA LYS A 72 -3.51 -14.15 -20.98
C LYS A 72 -2.64 -14.12 -22.23
N ASN A 73 -2.81 -13.12 -23.10
CA ASN A 73 -2.04 -13.00 -24.33
C ASN A 73 -0.55 -12.81 -24.02
N SER A 74 0.31 -13.42 -24.86
CA SER A 74 1.76 -13.24 -24.76
C SER A 74 2.16 -11.79 -25.06
N ASP A 75 1.62 -11.23 -26.14
CA ASP A 75 1.74 -9.81 -26.49
C ASP A 75 0.47 -9.07 -26.03
N LYS A 76 0.54 -8.49 -24.82
CA LYS A 76 -0.60 -7.83 -24.17
C LYS A 76 -0.78 -6.43 -24.73
N ASN A 77 -1.98 -6.09 -25.19
CA ASN A 77 -2.31 -4.72 -25.56
C ASN A 77 -2.47 -3.84 -24.31
N LEU A 78 -1.36 -3.27 -23.82
CA LEU A 78 -1.33 -2.45 -22.61
C LEU A 78 -2.22 -1.20 -22.70
N VAL A 79 -2.39 -0.64 -23.90
CA VAL A 79 -3.25 0.52 -24.15
C VAL A 79 -4.72 0.13 -23.96
N LEU A 80 -5.12 -1.01 -24.53
CA LEU A 80 -6.47 -1.55 -24.36
C LEU A 80 -6.74 -1.90 -22.90
N ILE A 81 -5.83 -2.63 -22.23
CA ILE A 81 -5.96 -2.97 -20.80
C ILE A 81 -6.16 -1.71 -19.97
N THR A 82 -5.33 -0.68 -20.18
CA THR A 82 -5.42 0.58 -19.43
C THR A 82 -6.77 1.28 -19.65
N LYS A 83 -7.26 1.31 -20.89
CA LYS A 83 -8.58 1.88 -21.22
C LYS A 83 -9.71 1.09 -20.55
N LEU A 84 -9.70 -0.24 -20.67
CA LEU A 84 -10.71 -1.10 -20.07
C LEU A 84 -10.70 -1.00 -18.55
N MET A 85 -9.51 -1.01 -17.93
CA MET A 85 -9.34 -0.76 -16.50
C MET A 85 -9.92 0.59 -16.12
N GLN A 86 -9.66 1.66 -16.87
CA GLN A 86 -10.25 2.97 -16.56
C GLN A 86 -11.79 2.93 -16.54
N THR A 87 -12.43 2.32 -17.52
CA THR A 87 -13.90 2.23 -17.60
C THR A 87 -14.50 1.38 -16.46
N THR A 88 -13.82 0.29 -16.09
CA THR A 88 -14.29 -0.69 -15.10
C THR A 88 -13.92 -0.36 -13.66
N PHE A 89 -13.27 0.79 -13.41
CA PHE A 89 -12.83 1.21 -12.07
C PHE A 89 -13.95 1.20 -11.02
N ALA A 90 -15.13 1.70 -11.38
CA ALA A 90 -16.25 1.78 -10.45
C ALA A 90 -16.82 0.40 -10.07
N LEU A 91 -16.84 -0.55 -11.00
CA LEU A 91 -17.22 -1.94 -10.73
C LEU A 91 -16.21 -2.59 -9.77
N ARG A 92 -14.90 -2.48 -10.07
CA ARG A 92 -13.83 -2.99 -9.20
C ARG A 92 -13.92 -2.47 -7.77
N ARG A 93 -14.02 -1.14 -7.61
CA ARG A 93 -14.09 -0.54 -6.27
C ARG A 93 -15.32 -1.00 -5.51
N LYS A 94 -16.46 -1.15 -6.19
CA LYS A 94 -17.68 -1.68 -5.58
C LYS A 94 -17.47 -3.11 -5.09
N GLU A 95 -16.87 -3.98 -5.88
CA GLU A 95 -16.56 -5.37 -5.50
C GLU A 95 -15.64 -5.44 -4.29
N VAL A 96 -14.47 -4.77 -4.37
CA VAL A 96 -13.45 -4.76 -3.31
C VAL A 96 -14.05 -4.28 -1.98
N ILE A 97 -14.85 -3.21 -2.00
CA ILE A 97 -15.38 -2.62 -0.76
C ILE A 97 -16.60 -3.38 -0.22
N THR A 98 -17.46 -3.89 -1.10
CA THR A 98 -18.78 -4.43 -0.69
C THR A 98 -18.74 -5.93 -0.44
N GLU A 99 -18.01 -6.68 -1.26
CA GLU A 99 -18.11 -8.14 -1.28
C GLU A 99 -17.19 -8.81 -0.25
N ASN A 100 -16.20 -8.09 0.30
CA ASN A 100 -15.22 -8.61 1.27
C ASN A 100 -14.64 -9.97 0.85
N LEU A 101 -14.29 -10.11 -0.42
CA LEU A 101 -13.66 -11.31 -0.96
C LEU A 101 -12.22 -11.46 -0.44
N PRO A 102 -11.72 -12.69 -0.27
CA PRO A 102 -10.29 -12.96 -0.09
C PRO A 102 -9.46 -12.35 -1.22
N VAL A 103 -8.22 -11.98 -0.93
CA VAL A 103 -7.31 -11.38 -1.92
C VAL A 103 -7.08 -12.32 -3.10
N GLY A 104 -6.95 -13.63 -2.87
CA GLY A 104 -6.82 -14.64 -3.93
C GLY A 104 -7.93 -14.53 -4.98
N ASP A 105 -9.18 -14.53 -4.55
CA ASP A 105 -10.36 -14.45 -5.43
C ASP A 105 -10.40 -13.13 -6.21
N ILE A 106 -9.99 -12.01 -5.59
CA ILE A 106 -9.90 -10.71 -6.27
C ILE A 106 -8.81 -10.74 -7.35
N LEU A 107 -7.66 -11.34 -7.05
CA LEU A 107 -6.55 -11.46 -8.01
C LEU A 107 -6.91 -12.38 -9.18
N GLU A 108 -7.74 -13.39 -8.97
CA GLU A 108 -8.30 -14.23 -10.05
C GLU A 108 -9.30 -13.46 -10.92
N ARG A 109 -10.22 -12.69 -10.31
CA ARG A 109 -11.17 -11.84 -11.05
C ARG A 109 -10.48 -10.72 -11.82
N TRP A 110 -9.43 -10.14 -11.25
CA TRP A 110 -8.71 -8.96 -11.74
C TRP A 110 -7.20 -9.22 -11.82
N PRO A 111 -6.74 -10.03 -12.80
CA PRO A 111 -5.34 -10.44 -12.92
C PRO A 111 -4.38 -9.26 -13.16
N THR A 112 -4.91 -8.11 -13.58
CA THR A 112 -4.19 -6.84 -13.71
C THR A 112 -3.57 -6.35 -12.40
N PHE A 113 -4.05 -6.79 -11.23
CA PHE A 113 -3.41 -6.46 -9.94
C PHE A 113 -2.04 -7.15 -9.73
N LYS A 114 -1.60 -7.98 -10.68
CA LYS A 114 -0.22 -8.48 -10.79
C LYS A 114 0.62 -7.67 -11.77
N MET A 115 0.12 -6.52 -12.25
CA MET A 115 0.84 -5.63 -13.18
C MET A 115 1.12 -4.28 -12.51
N GLU A 116 2.40 -3.92 -12.41
CA GLU A 116 2.86 -2.69 -11.76
C GLU A 116 2.14 -1.43 -12.27
N SER A 117 2.00 -1.29 -13.58
CA SER A 117 1.36 -0.13 -14.22
C SER A 117 -0.11 0.04 -13.82
N GLN A 118 -0.83 -1.07 -13.64
CA GLN A 118 -2.25 -1.05 -13.26
C GLN A 118 -2.42 -0.78 -11.77
N ILE A 119 -1.54 -1.32 -10.91
CA ILE A 119 -1.51 -0.98 -9.47
C ILE A 119 -1.28 0.52 -9.28
N CYS A 120 -0.27 1.08 -9.97
CA CYS A 120 0.01 2.52 -9.91
C CYS A 120 -1.16 3.36 -10.41
N SER A 121 -1.80 2.95 -11.51
CA SER A 121 -2.96 3.66 -12.07
C SER A 121 -4.17 3.60 -11.13
N GLU A 122 -4.41 2.45 -10.48
CA GLU A 122 -5.47 2.29 -9.48
C GLU A 122 -5.24 3.17 -8.25
N PHE A 123 -4.04 3.12 -7.68
CA PHE A 123 -3.68 3.98 -6.56
C PHE A 123 -3.85 5.46 -6.91
N HIS A 124 -3.42 5.88 -8.10
CA HIS A 124 -3.60 7.25 -8.57
C HIS A 124 -5.07 7.63 -8.70
N LYS A 125 -5.94 6.75 -9.23
CA LYS A 125 -7.39 7.03 -9.28
C LYS A 125 -8.00 7.17 -7.89
N ILE A 126 -7.54 6.38 -6.92
CA ILE A 126 -8.08 6.41 -5.56
C ILE A 126 -7.63 7.67 -4.79
N THR A 127 -6.36 8.05 -4.91
CA THR A 127 -5.73 9.07 -4.05
C THR A 127 -5.38 10.38 -4.76
N ASN A 128 -5.41 10.40 -6.09
CA ASN A 128 -4.89 11.47 -6.95
C ASN A 128 -3.37 11.70 -6.83
N VAL A 129 -2.61 10.76 -6.25
CA VAL A 129 -1.15 10.84 -6.11
C VAL A 129 -0.47 9.86 -7.04
N ASN A 130 0.63 10.27 -7.69
CA ASN A 130 1.47 9.33 -8.45
C ASN A 130 2.35 8.55 -7.47
N LEU A 131 2.03 7.26 -7.28
CA LEU A 131 2.64 6.39 -6.27
C LEU A 131 4.18 6.43 -6.29
N LYS A 132 4.80 5.96 -7.36
CA LYS A 132 6.26 5.83 -7.44
C LYS A 132 6.94 7.19 -7.42
N ASN A 133 6.50 8.12 -8.27
CA ASN A 133 7.19 9.41 -8.41
C ASN A 133 7.18 10.17 -7.09
N HIS A 134 6.03 10.22 -6.41
CA HIS A 134 5.91 10.91 -5.13
C HIS A 134 6.68 10.18 -4.03
N PHE A 135 6.51 8.86 -3.91
CA PHE A 135 7.21 8.06 -2.90
C PHE A 135 8.72 8.23 -2.99
N TYR A 136 9.30 8.08 -4.19
CA TYR A 136 10.75 8.24 -4.36
C TYR A 136 11.23 9.66 -4.11
N ALA A 137 10.52 10.66 -4.65
CA ALA A 137 10.94 12.06 -4.47
C ALA A 137 11.03 12.43 -2.98
N VAL A 138 10.00 12.08 -2.19
CA VAL A 138 9.95 12.40 -0.76
C VAL A 138 10.89 11.51 0.06
N LEU A 139 10.98 10.21 -0.25
CA LEU A 139 11.91 9.31 0.42
C LEU A 139 13.37 9.74 0.21
N ASP A 140 13.75 10.07 -1.02
CA ASP A 140 15.12 10.50 -1.34
C ASP A 140 15.45 11.86 -0.72
N GLN A 141 14.49 12.79 -0.71
CA GLN A 141 14.63 14.08 -0.04
C GLN A 141 14.92 13.91 1.45
N HIS A 142 14.26 12.97 2.12
CA HIS A 142 14.37 12.78 3.56
C HIS A 142 15.41 11.74 3.99
N ALA A 143 15.86 10.87 3.09
CA ALA A 143 16.77 9.77 3.41
C ALA A 143 18.06 10.22 4.13
N PRO A 144 18.78 11.29 3.71
CA PRO A 144 19.99 11.71 4.41
C PRO A 144 19.73 12.09 5.88
N ARG A 145 18.62 12.81 6.14
CA ARG A 145 18.25 13.24 7.49
C ARG A 145 17.78 12.06 8.34
N LEU A 146 16.95 11.17 7.78
CA LEU A 146 16.49 9.97 8.47
C LEU A 146 17.66 9.07 8.87
N LEU A 147 18.60 8.81 7.96
CA LEU A 147 19.79 8.01 8.27
C LEU A 147 20.65 8.63 9.36
N SER A 148 20.81 9.96 9.36
CA SER A 148 21.51 10.68 10.44
C SER A 148 20.82 10.50 11.80
N LEU A 149 19.50 10.66 11.86
CA LEU A 149 18.71 10.44 13.08
C LEU A 149 18.81 8.99 13.57
N PHE A 150 18.73 8.03 12.65
CA PHE A 150 18.82 6.61 12.97
C PHE A 150 20.21 6.24 13.47
N ARG A 151 21.29 6.78 12.87
CA ARG A 151 22.67 6.59 13.36
C ARG A 151 22.88 7.21 14.75
N LYS A 152 22.35 8.42 14.99
CA LYS A 152 22.38 9.03 16.32
C LYS A 152 21.66 8.16 17.36
N LYS A 153 20.54 7.55 16.97
CA LYS A 153 19.82 6.60 17.83
C LYS A 153 20.59 5.30 18.05
N ALA A 154 21.29 4.79 17.03
CA ALA A 154 22.14 3.61 17.12
C ALA A 154 23.28 3.78 18.13
N ALA A 155 23.87 4.98 18.21
CA ALA A 155 24.95 5.28 19.16
C ALA A 155 24.50 5.41 20.63
N CYS A 156 23.21 5.30 20.91
CA CYS A 156 22.67 5.31 22.27
C CYS A 156 22.69 3.89 22.89
N THR A 157 22.22 3.76 24.13
CA THR A 157 22.05 2.46 24.79
C THR A 157 20.62 1.92 24.65
N GLY A 158 20.46 0.60 24.76
CA GLY A 158 19.16 -0.09 24.75
C GLY A 158 18.90 -0.93 23.50
N LYS A 159 17.87 -1.79 23.57
CA LYS A 159 17.56 -2.80 22.54
C LYS A 159 17.39 -2.21 21.13
N VAL A 160 16.69 -1.08 21.00
CA VAL A 160 16.49 -0.39 19.71
C VAL A 160 17.83 0.05 19.12
N SER A 161 18.71 0.60 19.95
CA SER A 161 20.02 1.09 19.53
C SER A 161 20.93 -0.05 19.09
N GLU A 162 20.84 -1.22 19.74
CA GLU A 162 21.58 -2.43 19.37
C GLU A 162 21.17 -2.95 17.98
N VAL A 163 19.87 -3.08 17.72
CA VAL A 163 19.37 -3.53 16.39
C VAL A 163 19.75 -2.53 15.30
N LEU A 164 19.59 -1.22 15.55
CA LEU A 164 20.02 -0.20 14.60
C LEU A 164 21.54 -0.21 14.38
N SER A 165 22.34 -0.46 15.43
CA SER A 165 23.79 -0.55 15.31
C SER A 165 24.22 -1.73 14.45
N GLN A 166 23.55 -2.89 14.60
CA GLN A 166 23.80 -4.06 13.74
C GLN A 166 23.46 -3.76 12.28
N LEU A 167 22.31 -3.10 12.02
CA LEU A 167 21.92 -2.67 10.69
C LEU A 167 22.96 -1.72 10.06
N PHE A 168 23.43 -0.72 10.82
CA PHE A 168 24.44 0.22 10.31
C PHE A 168 25.81 -0.42 10.15
N ARG A 169 26.17 -1.43 10.94
CA ARG A 169 27.38 -2.23 10.70
C ARG A 169 27.34 -2.90 9.34
N ILE A 170 26.21 -3.51 8.97
CA ILE A 170 26.02 -4.13 7.65
C ILE A 170 26.03 -3.06 6.54
N TYR A 171 25.45 -1.90 6.81
CA TYR A 171 25.40 -0.78 5.87
C TYR A 171 26.79 -0.22 5.56
N ASP A 172 27.64 -0.09 6.57
CA ASP A 172 28.99 0.45 6.43
C ASP A 172 29.96 -0.55 5.76
N LEU A 173 29.60 -1.84 5.69
CA LEU A 173 30.33 -2.88 4.94
C LEU A 173 30.05 -2.86 3.42
N GLN A 174 29.04 -2.10 2.97
CA GLN A 174 28.70 -2.04 1.54
C GLN A 174 29.78 -1.27 0.78
N GLU A 175 30.45 -1.92 -0.19
CA GLU A 175 31.52 -1.31 -0.99
C GLU A 175 31.02 -0.11 -1.82
N ASN A 176 29.79 -0.19 -2.33
CA ASN A 176 29.15 0.88 -3.10
C ASN A 176 27.73 1.13 -2.59
N VAL A 177 27.55 2.27 -1.92
CA VAL A 177 26.22 2.71 -1.44
C VAL A 177 25.54 3.53 -2.54
N ASP A 178 24.74 2.85 -3.34
CA ASP A 178 23.87 3.51 -4.33
C ASP A 178 22.56 4.03 -3.70
N VAL A 179 21.68 4.56 -4.55
CA VAL A 179 20.38 5.08 -4.11
C VAL A 179 19.46 3.98 -3.56
N HIS A 180 19.54 2.76 -4.08
CA HIS A 180 18.69 1.64 -3.67
C HIS A 180 19.08 1.11 -2.30
N VAL A 181 20.39 0.96 -2.04
CA VAL A 181 20.93 0.61 -0.72
C VAL A 181 20.51 1.65 0.32
N ARG A 182 20.59 2.94 -0.02
CA ARG A 182 20.16 4.03 0.86
C ARG A 182 18.66 3.97 1.21
N ARG A 183 17.80 3.76 0.21
CA ARG A 183 16.35 3.62 0.40
C ARG A 183 16.03 2.39 1.24
N ALA A 184 16.68 1.26 0.95
CA ALA A 184 16.50 0.02 1.69
C ALA A 184 16.91 0.19 3.16
N ALA A 185 18.02 0.88 3.45
CA ALA A 185 18.46 1.16 4.81
C ALA A 185 17.44 2.00 5.59
N VAL A 186 16.85 3.02 4.96
CA VAL A 186 15.76 3.80 5.59
C VAL A 186 14.55 2.93 5.88
N LEU A 187 14.10 2.13 4.91
CA LEU A 187 12.91 1.29 5.05
C LEU A 187 13.09 0.16 6.08
N ARG A 188 14.30 -0.42 6.18
CA ARG A 188 14.65 -1.43 7.21
C ARG A 188 14.77 -0.83 8.61
N ALA A 189 15.33 0.38 8.73
CA ALA A 189 15.57 1.01 10.04
C ALA A 189 14.31 1.66 10.64
N LEU A 190 13.35 2.08 9.79
CA LEU A 190 12.19 2.85 10.21
C LEU A 190 11.29 2.11 11.25
N PRO A 191 10.90 0.82 11.06
CA PRO A 191 10.14 0.08 12.07
C PRO A 191 10.85 0.03 13.42
N THR A 192 12.14 -0.36 13.42
CA THR A 192 12.95 -0.45 14.65
C THR A 192 13.06 0.89 15.36
N TYR A 193 13.30 1.99 14.61
CA TYR A 193 13.38 3.34 15.19
C TYR A 193 12.04 3.75 15.83
N LEU A 194 10.92 3.40 15.20
CA LEU A 194 9.58 3.61 15.75
C LEU A 194 9.19 2.59 16.84
N GLN A 195 10.12 1.70 17.22
CA GLN A 195 9.99 0.63 18.21
C GLN A 195 8.82 -0.31 17.87
N GLU A 196 8.83 -0.76 16.62
CA GLU A 196 7.92 -1.74 16.05
C GLU A 196 8.69 -3.00 15.66
N ASP A 197 7.97 -4.12 15.61
CA ASP A 197 8.51 -5.42 15.18
C ASP A 197 8.04 -5.69 13.75
N ASP A 198 8.99 -5.87 12.83
CA ASP A 198 8.76 -6.15 11.42
C ASP A 198 9.01 -7.62 11.05
N SER A 199 9.27 -8.50 12.02
CA SER A 199 9.57 -9.93 11.78
C SER A 199 8.47 -10.67 11.01
N ASN A 200 7.20 -10.31 11.23
CA ASN A 200 6.04 -10.86 10.51
C ASN A 200 5.77 -10.16 9.17
N PHE A 201 6.43 -9.02 8.91
CA PHE A 201 6.23 -8.19 7.72
C PHE A 201 7.36 -8.36 6.70
N LEU A 202 8.63 -8.35 7.10
CA LEU A 202 9.79 -8.59 6.24
C LEU A 202 10.34 -9.98 6.52
N LYS A 203 9.84 -10.99 5.80
CA LYS A 203 10.38 -12.35 5.88
C LYS A 203 11.54 -12.53 4.90
N THR A 204 12.47 -13.42 5.25
CA THR A 204 13.54 -13.87 4.35
C THR A 204 13.32 -15.34 4.05
N TRP A 205 13.37 -15.71 2.78
CA TRP A 205 13.36 -17.09 2.34
C TRP A 205 14.68 -17.42 1.66
N ASP A 206 15.38 -18.38 2.27
CA ASP A 206 16.58 -18.98 1.73
C ASP A 206 16.18 -20.27 0.99
N VAL A 207 16.30 -20.21 -0.34
CA VAL A 207 15.89 -21.30 -1.25
C VAL A 207 16.77 -22.54 -1.05
N GLU A 208 17.97 -22.40 -0.49
CA GLU A 208 18.84 -23.54 -0.19
C GLU A 208 18.42 -24.28 1.10
N GLN A 209 17.69 -23.60 2.00
CA GLN A 209 17.32 -24.15 3.31
C GLN A 209 15.90 -24.74 3.34
N SER A 210 14.99 -24.26 2.50
CA SER A 210 13.60 -24.71 2.45
C SER A 210 13.04 -24.65 1.04
N ASP A 211 12.33 -25.71 0.63
CA ASP A 211 11.66 -25.79 -0.67
C ASP A 211 10.46 -24.83 -0.77
N GLU A 212 9.84 -24.48 0.36
CA GLU A 212 8.67 -23.61 0.42
C GLU A 212 8.86 -22.45 1.42
N PRO A 213 8.38 -21.24 1.10
CA PRO A 213 8.42 -20.12 2.03
C PRO A 213 7.30 -20.22 3.07
N ASP A 214 7.61 -19.94 4.34
CA ASP A 214 6.61 -19.79 5.39
C ASP A 214 5.87 -18.45 5.24
N ILE A 215 4.81 -18.43 4.42
CA ILE A 215 4.02 -17.21 4.14
C ILE A 215 2.53 -17.34 4.44
N ASP A 216 2.00 -18.52 4.72
CA ASP A 216 0.56 -18.76 4.90
C ASP A 216 -0.09 -17.85 5.96
N ALA A 217 0.64 -17.57 7.03
CA ALA A 217 0.18 -16.71 8.12
C ALA A 217 0.42 -15.21 7.88
N VAL A 218 0.96 -14.80 6.73
CA VAL A 218 1.31 -13.40 6.43
C VAL A 218 0.12 -12.71 5.76
N PRO A 219 -0.62 -11.82 6.47
CA PRO A 219 -1.74 -11.11 5.87
C PRO A 219 -1.28 -10.05 4.85
N LEU A 220 -0.14 -9.41 5.11
CA LEU A 220 0.43 -8.33 4.31
C LEU A 220 1.91 -8.20 4.66
N GLY A 221 2.81 -8.46 3.70
CA GLY A 221 4.25 -8.46 3.94
C GLY A 221 5.10 -8.47 2.66
N LEU A 222 6.40 -8.42 2.85
CA LEU A 222 7.42 -8.56 1.82
C LEU A 222 8.28 -9.80 2.13
N LEU A 223 8.56 -10.58 1.09
CA LEU A 223 9.42 -11.75 1.16
C LEU A 223 10.70 -11.47 0.39
N SER A 224 11.82 -11.36 1.10
CA SER A 224 13.16 -11.28 0.53
C SER A 224 13.62 -12.67 0.12
N ILE A 225 13.89 -12.86 -1.16
CA ILE A 225 14.37 -14.12 -1.74
C ILE A 225 15.86 -13.97 -1.99
N SER A 226 16.66 -14.82 -1.36
CA SER A 226 18.11 -14.85 -1.54
C SER A 226 18.58 -16.29 -1.69
N GLY A 227 19.39 -16.57 -2.71
CA GLY A 227 20.09 -17.84 -2.85
C GLY A 227 21.34 -17.96 -1.95
N ASN A 228 21.73 -16.90 -1.25
CA ASN A 228 22.85 -16.91 -0.31
C ASN A 228 22.66 -15.95 0.87
N SER A 229 23.03 -16.40 2.08
CA SER A 229 22.91 -15.65 3.33
C SER A 229 24.12 -14.75 3.62
N SER A 230 24.52 -13.93 2.65
CA SER A 230 25.61 -12.95 2.86
C SER A 230 25.08 -11.60 3.37
N ASP A 231 25.88 -10.88 4.14
CA ASP A 231 25.55 -9.51 4.61
C ASP A 231 25.28 -8.54 3.43
N ALA A 232 25.78 -8.85 2.22
CA ALA A 232 25.54 -8.08 1.01
C ALA A 232 24.08 -8.14 0.53
N THR A 233 23.36 -9.25 0.77
CA THR A 233 21.96 -9.41 0.30
C THR A 233 20.94 -8.76 1.23
N PHE A 234 21.36 -8.26 2.40
CA PHE A 234 20.44 -7.67 3.39
C PHE A 234 19.68 -6.45 2.87
N PHE A 235 20.37 -5.57 2.14
CA PHE A 235 19.78 -4.37 1.49
C PHE A 235 19.46 -4.56 0.01
N CYS A 236 20.19 -5.47 -0.66
CA CYS A 236 20.07 -5.77 -2.08
C CYS A 236 19.87 -7.28 -2.30
N PRO A 237 18.71 -7.83 -1.91
CA PRO A 237 18.39 -9.23 -2.23
C PRO A 237 18.16 -9.39 -3.74
N GLU A 238 18.20 -10.63 -4.22
CA GLU A 238 17.99 -10.93 -5.64
C GLU A 238 16.59 -10.53 -6.10
N LYS A 239 15.59 -10.87 -5.27
CA LYS A 239 14.19 -10.56 -5.50
C LYS A 239 13.45 -10.31 -4.19
N ILE A 240 12.43 -9.49 -4.25
CA ILE A 240 11.52 -9.22 -3.14
C ILE A 240 10.10 -9.34 -3.67
N ALA A 241 9.34 -10.29 -3.13
CA ALA A 241 7.95 -10.49 -3.48
C ALA A 241 7.02 -9.76 -2.51
N VAL A 242 5.96 -9.17 -3.03
CA VAL A 242 4.82 -8.68 -2.26
C VAL A 242 3.91 -9.86 -1.93
N VAL A 243 3.66 -10.08 -0.65
CA VAL A 243 2.82 -11.17 -0.13
C VAL A 243 1.55 -10.59 0.48
N LEU A 244 0.39 -11.06 0.00
CA LEU A 244 -0.94 -10.70 0.50
C LEU A 244 -1.71 -11.97 0.81
N GLU A 245 -2.20 -12.11 2.05
CA GLU A 245 -2.96 -13.29 2.52
C GLU A 245 -2.30 -14.62 2.09
N GLY A 246 -1.00 -14.76 2.36
CA GLY A 246 -0.21 -15.94 2.00
C GLY A 246 0.08 -16.14 0.50
N THR A 247 -0.34 -15.21 -0.36
CA THR A 247 -0.13 -15.30 -1.81
C THR A 247 0.95 -14.32 -2.28
N MET A 248 1.93 -14.82 -3.03
CA MET A 248 2.88 -13.97 -3.76
C MET A 248 2.20 -13.29 -4.96
N VAL A 249 2.19 -11.97 -5.00
CA VAL A 249 1.44 -11.19 -5.99
C VAL A 249 2.33 -10.71 -7.14
N ILE A 250 3.45 -10.08 -6.79
CA ILE A 250 4.40 -9.45 -7.74
C ILE A 250 5.78 -9.36 -7.08
N ASP A 251 6.85 -9.51 -7.85
CA ASP A 251 8.24 -9.43 -7.39
C ASP A 251 9.02 -8.24 -7.99
N PHE A 252 10.01 -7.76 -7.24
CA PHE A 252 10.88 -6.65 -7.60
C PHE A 252 12.33 -6.91 -7.23
N SER A 253 13.26 -6.22 -7.87
CA SER A 253 14.69 -6.26 -7.52
C SER A 253 15.08 -5.35 -6.36
N THR A 254 14.19 -4.45 -5.91
CA THR A 254 14.52 -3.48 -4.86
C THR A 254 13.45 -3.40 -3.78
N LEU A 255 13.89 -3.19 -2.53
CA LEU A 255 12.97 -3.10 -1.38
C LEU A 255 12.02 -1.92 -1.51
N ALA A 256 12.50 -0.83 -2.09
CA ALA A 256 11.69 0.37 -2.27
C ALA A 256 10.57 0.17 -3.31
N ASP A 257 10.84 -0.52 -4.42
CA ASP A 257 9.78 -0.86 -5.39
C ASP A 257 8.73 -1.78 -4.77
N ALA A 258 9.17 -2.85 -4.09
CA ALA A 258 8.27 -3.80 -3.44
C ALA A 258 7.41 -3.14 -2.36
N PHE A 259 8.02 -2.29 -1.52
CA PHE A 259 7.29 -1.53 -0.50
C PHE A 259 6.30 -0.53 -1.10
N ALA A 260 6.69 0.19 -2.16
CA ALA A 260 5.80 1.10 -2.86
C ALA A 260 4.59 0.35 -3.45
N MET A 261 4.81 -0.82 -4.08
CA MET A 261 3.71 -1.61 -4.64
C MET A 261 2.81 -2.22 -3.57
N LEU A 262 3.39 -2.73 -2.48
CA LEU A 262 2.62 -3.17 -1.33
C LEU A 262 1.73 -2.03 -0.82
N PHE A 263 2.29 -0.83 -0.65
CA PHE A 263 1.52 0.33 -0.25
C PHE A 263 0.40 0.65 -1.25
N GLY A 264 0.68 0.63 -2.55
CA GLY A 264 -0.33 0.80 -3.60
C GLY A 264 -1.47 -0.21 -3.52
N LEU A 265 -1.14 -1.49 -3.37
CA LEU A 265 -2.10 -2.59 -3.24
C LEU A 265 -2.96 -2.46 -1.99
N THR A 266 -2.43 -1.93 -0.88
CA THR A 266 -3.25 -1.69 0.33
C THR A 266 -4.43 -0.74 0.09
N TYR A 267 -4.32 0.18 -0.88
CA TYR A 267 -5.43 1.07 -1.26
C TYR A 267 -6.31 0.42 -2.31
N ALA A 268 -5.69 -0.18 -3.35
CA ALA A 268 -6.40 -0.83 -4.43
C ALA A 268 -7.38 -1.90 -3.92
N LEU A 269 -6.96 -2.66 -2.90
CA LEU A 269 -7.67 -3.81 -2.33
C LEU A 269 -8.35 -3.50 -0.97
N ASP A 270 -8.40 -2.23 -0.53
CA ASP A 270 -8.98 -1.82 0.78
C ASP A 270 -8.42 -2.61 1.99
N LEU A 271 -7.12 -2.89 2.00
CA LEU A 271 -6.48 -3.68 3.05
C LEU A 271 -6.18 -2.85 4.28
N SER A 272 -6.34 -3.47 5.46
CA SER A 272 -5.90 -2.87 6.71
C SER A 272 -4.38 -2.93 6.86
N TYR A 273 -3.80 -1.91 7.48
CA TYR A 273 -2.36 -1.94 7.78
C TYR A 273 -2.06 -2.97 8.89
N PRO A 274 -0.87 -3.58 8.88
CA PRO A 274 -0.44 -4.48 9.94
C PRO A 274 -0.43 -3.72 11.27
N LYS A 275 -0.96 -4.32 12.32
CA LYS A 275 -1.10 -3.66 13.63
C LYS A 275 0.28 -3.46 14.27
N GLU A 276 1.22 -4.36 14.01
CA GLU A 276 2.59 -4.28 14.51
C GLU A 276 3.34 -3.08 13.93
N LEU A 277 3.02 -2.67 12.70
CA LEU A 277 3.70 -1.59 11.95
C LEU A 277 2.88 -0.31 11.83
N ALA A 278 2.01 -0.07 12.80
CA ALA A 278 1.01 0.97 12.67
C ALA A 278 1.57 2.40 12.72
N ASN A 279 2.75 2.64 13.30
CA ASN A 279 3.48 3.91 13.23
C ASN A 279 4.25 4.02 11.90
N THR A 280 4.84 2.94 11.41
CA THR A 280 5.53 2.91 10.11
C THR A 280 4.58 3.28 8.98
N PHE A 281 3.40 2.64 8.91
CA PHE A 281 2.40 2.98 7.90
C PHE A 281 1.75 4.36 8.13
N ASP A 282 1.61 4.84 9.38
CA ASP A 282 1.14 6.21 9.67
C ASP A 282 2.17 7.25 9.20
N PHE A 283 3.47 6.99 9.39
CA PHE A 283 4.56 7.82 8.86
C PHE A 283 4.56 7.81 7.33
N THR A 284 4.50 6.63 6.69
CA THR A 284 4.47 6.53 5.23
C THR A 284 3.26 7.25 4.64
N GLN A 285 2.05 7.01 5.17
CA GLN A 285 0.84 7.63 4.64
C GLN A 285 0.84 9.15 4.78
N LYS A 286 1.21 9.67 5.95
CA LYS A 286 1.01 11.10 6.27
C LYS A 286 2.24 11.97 6.03
N VAL A 287 3.44 11.40 6.15
CA VAL A 287 4.70 12.14 5.98
C VAL A 287 5.29 11.90 4.61
N LEU A 288 5.41 10.64 4.17
CA LEU A 288 6.02 10.34 2.86
C LEU A 288 5.05 10.54 1.70
N MET A 289 3.78 10.17 1.86
CA MET A 289 2.78 10.22 0.79
C MET A 289 1.85 11.44 0.86
N GLY A 290 1.88 12.19 1.96
CA GLY A 290 1.07 13.39 2.15
C GLY A 290 -0.44 13.18 1.99
N LEU A 291 -0.95 11.97 2.23
CA LEU A 291 -2.34 11.63 1.92
C LEU A 291 -3.32 12.16 2.97
N GLU A 292 -2.97 12.18 4.26
CA GLU A 292 -3.90 12.57 5.32
C GLU A 292 -3.29 13.61 6.27
N ASP A 293 -3.97 14.74 6.44
CA ASP A 293 -3.61 15.80 7.42
C ASP A 293 -4.10 15.48 8.85
N GLY A 294 -4.43 14.22 9.12
CA GLY A 294 -4.94 13.76 10.40
C GLY A 294 -3.90 13.80 11.51
N LYS A 295 -4.36 13.67 12.76
CA LYS A 295 -3.47 13.63 13.92
C LYS A 295 -2.46 12.48 13.79
N LEU A 296 -1.18 12.81 13.92
CA LEU A 296 -0.10 11.83 13.94
C LEU A 296 -0.03 11.12 15.28
N ARG A 297 0.38 9.85 15.25
CA ARG A 297 0.74 9.13 16.47
C ARG A 297 1.92 9.81 17.15
N ARG A 298 2.03 9.72 18.48
CA ARG A 298 3.06 10.45 19.25
C ARG A 298 4.49 10.20 18.73
N ARG A 299 4.83 8.95 18.43
CA ARG A 299 6.16 8.57 17.90
C ARG A 299 6.40 9.14 16.50
N VAL A 300 5.40 9.06 15.63
CA VAL A 300 5.45 9.60 14.27
C VAL A 300 5.59 11.12 14.30
N LEU A 301 4.87 11.80 15.20
CA LEU A 301 4.99 13.25 15.39
C LEU A 301 6.39 13.64 15.87
N SER A 302 6.98 12.89 16.81
CA SER A 302 8.35 13.13 17.27
C SER A 302 9.34 13.02 16.11
N LEU A 303 9.29 11.93 15.35
CA LEU A 303 10.16 11.73 14.19
C LEU A 303 9.94 12.82 13.13
N LYS A 304 8.69 13.18 12.83
CA LYS A 304 8.36 14.28 11.92
C LYS A 304 9.01 15.59 12.39
N ASN A 305 8.87 15.93 13.67
CA ASN A 305 9.45 17.16 14.21
C ASN A 305 10.98 17.16 14.13
N GLU A 306 11.64 16.05 14.42
CA GLU A 306 13.10 15.91 14.28
C GLU A 306 13.57 15.97 12.82
N LEU A 307 12.76 15.43 11.90
CA LEU A 307 13.03 15.41 10.47
C LEU A 307 12.97 16.82 9.85
N PHE A 308 12.04 17.65 10.31
CA PHE A 308 11.85 19.03 9.84
C PHE A 308 12.50 20.10 10.73
N ALA A 309 13.18 19.70 11.81
CA ALA A 309 13.96 20.63 12.61
C ALA A 309 15.09 21.20 11.75
N VAL A 310 15.08 22.52 11.57
CA VAL A 310 16.18 23.26 10.95
C VAL A 310 17.38 23.17 11.89
N GLU A 311 18.51 22.66 11.39
CA GLU A 311 19.80 22.77 12.07
C GLU A 311 20.41 24.16 11.89
#